data_AF-A0A537BRL3-F1
#
_entry.id   AF-A0A537BRL3-F1
#
_cell.length_a   1.000
_cell.length_b   1.000
_cell.length_c   1.000
_cell.angle_alpha   90.00
_cell.angle_beta   90.00
_cell.angle_gamma   90.00
#
_symmetry.space_group_name_H-M   'P 1'
#
loop_
_entity.id
_entity.type
_entity.pdbx_description
1 polymer ?
#
loop_
_entity_poly.entity_id
_entity_poly.type
_entity_poly.pdbx_seq_one_letter_code
_entity_poly.pdbx_strand_id
1 'polypeptide(L)'
;MKFLPLALCTTLAGCAAYDVSRMVTPGMAQGEVGALAGKPIAEGRLADNKAYWDYTRQPYGYAIYRVTFGPDERVREVRNLLTPENIRRLQAGMTQAEVSGVVGLSPDQQAYANGTHSWSYRYQDYGVVKLLHVIFDSGDRVLWYYSEWDPRVYSKKGGGGSGR
;
A
#
# COMPACT_ATOMS: atom_id res chain seq x y z
N MET A 1 34.28 33.88 29.23
CA MET A 1 32.86 33.53 29.48
C MET A 1 32.49 32.41 28.52
N LYS A 2 32.24 31.21 29.05
CA LYS A 2 31.97 29.97 28.29
C LYS A 2 30.50 29.98 27.84
N PHE A 3 30.25 30.04 26.54
CA PHE A 3 28.90 29.85 25.98
C PHE A 3 28.64 28.35 25.83
N LEU A 4 27.64 27.89 26.56
CA LEU A 4 27.14 26.52 26.60
C LEU A 4 26.42 26.20 25.28
N PRO A 5 26.76 25.13 24.53
CA PRO A 5 26.03 24.78 23.33
C PRO A 5 24.69 24.16 23.72
N LEU A 6 23.60 24.75 23.22
CA LEU A 6 22.24 24.23 23.31
C LEU A 6 22.17 22.93 22.48
N ALA A 7 22.19 21.79 23.17
CA ALA A 7 22.00 20.48 22.55
C ALA A 7 20.53 20.35 22.08
N LEU A 8 20.33 20.50 20.78
CA LEU A 8 19.07 20.20 20.10
C LEU A 8 18.91 18.67 20.05
N CYS A 9 18.24 18.09 21.05
CA CYS A 9 17.79 16.70 21.01
C CYS A 9 16.68 16.56 19.95
N THR A 10 17.06 16.32 18.71
CA THR A 10 16.15 15.88 17.66
C THR A 10 15.72 14.46 17.97
N THR A 11 14.49 14.29 18.48
CA THR A 11 13.90 12.98 18.70
C THR A 11 13.63 12.32 17.35
N LEU A 12 14.53 11.44 16.90
CA LEU A 12 14.25 10.46 15.85
C LEU A 12 13.26 9.40 16.38
N ALA A 13 12.00 9.78 16.60
CA ALA A 13 10.93 8.83 16.82
C ALA A 13 10.10 8.76 15.54
N GLY A 14 10.44 7.82 14.64
CA GLY A 14 9.63 7.65 13.42
C GLY A 14 10.12 6.65 12.38
N CYS A 15 11.29 6.01 12.54
CA CYS A 15 11.75 5.02 11.55
C CYS A 15 11.31 3.58 11.85
N ALA A 16 10.58 3.32 12.93
CA ALA A 16 10.39 1.97 13.46
C ALA A 16 8.94 1.50 13.56
N ALA A 17 8.15 1.69 12.49
CA ALA A 17 6.99 0.82 12.26
C ALA A 17 6.68 0.66 10.78
N TYR A 18 7.70 0.36 9.99
CA TYR A 18 7.47 0.13 8.57
C TYR A 18 6.58 -1.11 8.38
N ASP A 19 6.61 -2.15 9.25
CA ASP A 19 5.88 -3.42 9.07
C ASP A 19 4.84 -3.69 10.17
N VAL A 20 3.61 -3.24 9.97
CA VAL A 20 2.54 -3.47 10.95
C VAL A 20 2.23 -4.96 11.16
N SER A 21 2.49 -5.81 10.17
CA SER A 21 2.20 -7.25 10.28
C SER A 21 3.03 -7.98 11.34
N ARG A 22 4.18 -7.41 11.73
CA ARG A 22 5.07 -7.98 12.74
C ARG A 22 4.85 -7.42 14.14
N MET A 23 4.23 -6.24 14.23
CA MET A 23 4.12 -5.48 15.47
C MET A 23 2.70 -5.55 16.04
N VAL A 24 1.70 -5.62 15.16
CA VAL A 24 0.29 -5.62 15.53
C VAL A 24 -0.21 -7.07 15.59
N THR A 25 -0.73 -7.46 16.75
CA THR A 25 -1.29 -8.79 16.98
C THR A 25 -2.77 -8.70 17.37
N PRO A 26 -3.57 -9.75 17.13
CA PRO A 26 -4.95 -9.81 17.60
C PRO A 26 -5.05 -9.54 19.11
N GLY A 27 -6.02 -8.73 19.51
CA GLY A 27 -6.25 -8.31 20.90
C GLY A 27 -5.56 -7.01 21.30
N MET A 28 -4.57 -6.52 20.55
CA MET A 28 -3.92 -5.22 20.79
C MET A 28 -4.95 -4.08 20.76
N ALA A 29 -4.80 -3.09 21.65
CA ALA A 29 -5.72 -1.95 21.69
C ALA A 29 -5.50 -1.03 20.48
N GLN A 30 -6.57 -0.43 19.95
CA GLN A 30 -6.48 0.49 18.80
C GLN A 30 -5.55 1.68 19.07
N GLY A 31 -5.58 2.24 20.28
CA GLY A 31 -4.66 3.30 20.69
C GLY A 31 -3.18 2.85 20.71
N GLU A 32 -2.91 1.60 21.09
CA GLU A 32 -1.56 1.01 21.07
C GLU A 32 -1.07 0.81 19.63
N VAL A 33 -1.95 0.36 18.72
CA VAL A 33 -1.64 0.28 17.28
C VAL A 33 -1.25 1.66 16.75
N GLY A 34 -2.01 2.71 17.08
CA GLY A 34 -1.70 4.07 16.64
C GLY A 34 -0.36 4.58 17.20
N ALA A 35 -0.04 4.26 18.45
CA ALA A 35 1.22 4.63 19.07
C ALA A 35 2.43 3.91 18.45
N LEU A 36 2.26 2.63 18.06
CA LEU A 36 3.31 1.83 17.44
C LEU A 36 3.44 2.14 15.94
N ALA A 37 2.36 2.00 15.18
CA ALA A 37 2.33 2.07 13.73
C ALA A 37 2.25 3.49 13.16
N GLY A 38 1.83 4.45 13.97
CA GLY A 38 1.57 5.82 13.52
C GLY A 38 0.28 5.94 12.69
N LYS A 39 0.23 7.00 11.87
CA LYS A 39 -0.96 7.35 11.09
C LYS A 39 -1.17 6.37 9.92
N PRO A 40 -2.36 5.77 9.76
CA PRO A 40 -2.67 4.94 8.58
C PRO A 40 -2.79 5.78 7.30
N ILE A 41 -2.61 5.15 6.13
CA ILE A 41 -2.82 5.80 4.83
C ILE A 41 -4.31 5.90 4.49
N ALA A 42 -5.13 5.01 5.03
CA ALA A 42 -6.59 5.07 4.93
C ALA A 42 -7.22 4.51 6.20
N GLU A 43 -8.36 5.07 6.59
CA GLU A 43 -9.17 4.59 7.70
C GLU A 43 -10.65 4.70 7.37
N GLY A 44 -11.46 3.85 8.00
CA GLY A 44 -12.90 3.87 7.77
C GLY A 44 -13.63 2.73 8.46
N ARG A 45 -14.81 2.39 7.93
CA ARG A 45 -15.60 1.25 8.36
C ARG A 45 -15.90 0.32 7.20
N LEU A 46 -15.82 -0.98 7.46
CA LEU A 46 -16.26 -2.02 6.54
C LEU A 46 -17.80 -2.12 6.54
N ALA A 47 -18.35 -2.89 5.59
CA ALA A 47 -19.80 -3.11 5.48
C ALA A 47 -20.43 -3.76 6.73
N ASP A 48 -19.65 -4.51 7.51
CA ASP A 48 -20.05 -5.09 8.79
C ASP A 48 -19.80 -4.16 10.00
N ASN A 49 -19.63 -2.85 9.74
CA ASN A 49 -19.34 -1.79 10.72
C ASN A 49 -18.02 -1.91 11.50
N LYS A 50 -17.16 -2.90 11.19
CA LYS A 50 -15.82 -2.96 11.79
C LYS A 50 -14.98 -1.77 11.33
N ALA A 51 -14.33 -1.10 12.26
CA ALA A 51 -13.34 -0.08 11.92
C ALA A 51 -12.13 -0.75 11.28
N TYR A 52 -11.50 -0.08 10.32
CA TYR A 52 -10.26 -0.54 9.73
C TYR A 52 -9.26 0.60 9.55
N TRP A 53 -7.99 0.25 9.61
CA TRP A 53 -6.83 1.09 9.30
C TRP A 53 -5.93 0.37 8.31
N ASP A 54 -5.58 1.03 7.21
CA ASP A 54 -4.66 0.53 6.21
C ASP A 54 -3.28 1.15 6.38
N TYR A 55 -2.25 0.32 6.28
CA TYR A 55 -0.85 0.71 6.33
C TYR A 55 -0.12 0.18 5.11
N THR A 56 0.63 1.03 4.44
CA THR A 56 1.28 0.69 3.17
C THR A 56 2.78 0.50 3.33
N ARG A 57 3.32 -0.48 2.59
CA ARG A 57 4.76 -0.63 2.37
C ARG A 57 5.22 0.03 1.07
N GLN A 58 4.30 0.54 0.26
CA GLN A 58 4.60 1.17 -1.03
C GLN A 58 5.37 2.49 -0.85
N PRO A 59 6.10 2.97 -1.88
CA PRO A 59 6.27 2.36 -3.21
C PRO A 59 7.37 1.29 -3.27
N TYR A 60 8.14 1.11 -2.19
CA TYR A 60 9.33 0.26 -2.20
C TYR A 60 9.09 -1.18 -1.74
N GLY A 61 8.10 -1.42 -0.87
CA GLY A 61 7.71 -2.75 -0.44
C GLY A 61 6.60 -3.37 -1.27
N TYR A 62 6.03 -4.48 -0.80
CA TYR A 62 5.17 -5.37 -1.60
C TYR A 62 3.77 -5.60 -1.01
N ALA A 63 3.42 -4.90 0.06
CA ALA A 63 2.21 -5.16 0.83
C ALA A 63 1.46 -3.88 1.20
N ILE A 64 0.15 -4.02 1.34
CA ILE A 64 -0.73 -3.04 1.99
C ILE A 64 -1.52 -3.83 3.03
N TYR A 65 -1.31 -3.54 4.29
CA TYR A 65 -1.93 -4.26 5.40
C TYR A 65 -3.16 -3.53 5.90
N ARG A 66 -4.29 -4.23 5.98
CA ARG A 66 -5.48 -3.78 6.69
C ARG A 66 -5.51 -4.38 8.08
N VAL A 67 -5.55 -3.51 9.08
CA VAL A 67 -5.87 -3.85 10.47
C VAL A 67 -7.37 -3.61 10.65
N THR A 68 -8.11 -4.60 11.16
CA THR A 68 -9.52 -4.44 11.52
C THR A 68 -9.70 -4.49 13.02
N PHE A 69 -10.65 -3.72 13.53
CA PHE A 69 -10.95 -3.62 14.95
C PHE A 69 -12.37 -4.12 15.24
N GLY A 70 -12.52 -4.78 16.38
CA GLY A 70 -13.82 -5.16 16.92
C GLY A 70 -14.54 -3.98 17.57
N PRO A 71 -15.79 -4.19 18.03
CA PRO A 71 -16.55 -3.17 18.77
C PRO A 71 -15.90 -2.80 20.12
N ASP A 72 -14.96 -3.62 20.59
CA ASP A 72 -14.14 -3.42 21.80
C ASP A 72 -12.87 -2.58 21.54
N GLU A 73 -12.74 -1.96 20.37
CA GLU A 73 -11.56 -1.17 19.95
C GLU A 73 -10.25 -1.96 20.04
N ARG A 74 -10.33 -3.27 19.79
CA ARG A 74 -9.20 -4.19 19.77
C ARG A 74 -9.03 -4.84 18.42
N VAL A 75 -7.77 -5.08 18.04
CA VAL A 75 -7.40 -5.71 16.78
C VAL A 75 -8.05 -7.09 16.68
N ARG A 76 -8.71 -7.34 15.55
CA ARG A 76 -9.30 -8.63 15.19
C ARG A 76 -8.46 -9.35 14.16
N GLU A 77 -8.02 -8.63 13.14
CA GLU A 77 -7.27 -9.19 12.02
C GLU A 77 -6.25 -8.17 11.50
N VAL A 78 -5.07 -8.66 11.11
CA VAL A 78 -4.13 -7.94 10.25
C VAL A 78 -3.96 -8.78 8.99
N ARG A 79 -4.28 -8.23 7.81
CA ARG A 79 -4.20 -8.95 6.54
C ARG A 79 -3.56 -8.13 5.44
N ASN A 80 -2.81 -8.78 4.53
CA ASN A 80 -2.33 -8.13 3.32
C ASN A 80 -3.45 -8.08 2.27
N LEU A 81 -3.79 -6.88 1.79
CA LEU A 81 -4.74 -6.67 0.70
C LEU A 81 -4.08 -6.87 -0.67
N LEU A 82 -2.82 -6.49 -0.83
CA LEU A 82 -2.10 -6.53 -2.09
C LEU A 82 -1.52 -7.93 -2.34
N THR A 83 -2.38 -8.87 -2.71
CA THR A 83 -2.06 -10.28 -3.01
C THR A 83 -2.49 -10.64 -4.42
N PRO A 84 -1.81 -11.60 -5.11
CA PRO A 84 -2.25 -12.08 -6.43
C PRO A 84 -3.72 -12.52 -6.44
N GLU A 85 -4.19 -13.14 -5.35
CA GLU A 85 -5.58 -13.59 -5.16
C GLU A 85 -6.57 -12.43 -5.19
N ASN A 86 -6.27 -11.35 -4.48
CA ASN A 86 -7.13 -10.16 -4.48
C ASN A 86 -7.04 -9.40 -5.79
N ILE A 87 -5.85 -9.31 -6.41
CA ILE A 87 -5.66 -8.64 -7.70
C ILE A 87 -6.57 -9.26 -8.78
N ARG A 88 -6.75 -10.59 -8.78
CA ARG A 88 -7.67 -11.29 -9.70
C ARG A 88 -9.15 -10.92 -9.52
N ARG A 89 -9.50 -10.21 -8.44
CA ARG A 89 -10.87 -9.75 -8.17
C ARG A 89 -11.16 -8.36 -8.74
N LEU A 90 -10.14 -7.66 -9.24
CA LEU A 90 -10.33 -6.38 -9.94
C LEU A 90 -11.11 -6.59 -11.22
N GLN A 91 -12.01 -5.66 -11.54
CA GLN A 91 -12.86 -5.72 -12.72
C GLN A 91 -13.05 -4.32 -13.31
N ALA A 92 -13.28 -4.26 -14.62
CA ALA A 92 -13.68 -3.01 -15.27
C ALA A 92 -15.00 -2.49 -14.67
N GLY A 93 -15.15 -1.17 -14.61
CA GLY A 93 -16.31 -0.48 -14.03
C GLY A 93 -16.26 -0.26 -12.51
N MET A 94 -15.35 -0.93 -11.79
CA MET A 94 -15.15 -0.71 -10.36
C MET A 94 -14.77 0.75 -10.07
N THR A 95 -15.31 1.28 -8.98
CA THR A 95 -14.93 2.58 -8.42
C THR A 95 -13.58 2.50 -7.70
N GLN A 96 -12.95 3.64 -7.46
CA GLN A 96 -11.75 3.74 -6.62
C GLN A 96 -11.95 3.15 -5.20
N ALA A 97 -13.13 3.32 -4.61
CA ALA A 97 -13.45 2.75 -3.31
C ALA A 97 -13.48 1.21 -3.35
N GLU A 98 -14.04 0.62 -4.41
CA GLU A 98 -14.03 -0.82 -4.60
C GLU A 98 -12.60 -1.35 -4.84
N VAL A 99 -11.80 -0.68 -5.67
CA VAL A 99 -10.39 -1.03 -5.89
C VAL A 99 -9.59 -0.98 -4.58
N SER A 100 -9.71 0.10 -3.81
CA SER A 100 -9.03 0.22 -2.51
C SER A 100 -9.55 -0.79 -1.47
N GLY A 101 -10.81 -1.23 -1.58
CA GLY A 101 -11.34 -2.34 -0.79
C GLY A 101 -10.70 -3.69 -1.11
N VAL A 102 -10.29 -3.90 -2.37
CA VAL A 102 -9.67 -5.15 -2.85
C VAL A 102 -8.17 -5.18 -2.60
N VAL A 103 -7.43 -4.17 -3.08
CA VAL A 103 -5.95 -4.15 -3.06
C VAL A 103 -5.34 -3.06 -2.17
N GLY A 104 -6.17 -2.25 -1.52
CA GLY A 104 -5.70 -1.10 -0.72
C GLY A 104 -5.48 0.16 -1.55
N LEU A 105 -5.35 1.30 -0.86
CA LEU A 105 -5.06 2.59 -1.49
C LEU A 105 -3.59 2.64 -1.94
N SER A 106 -3.35 2.98 -3.22
CA SER A 106 -1.98 3.21 -3.69
C SER A 106 -1.52 4.64 -3.37
N PRO A 107 -0.29 4.83 -2.84
CA PRO A 107 0.36 6.14 -2.81
C PRO A 107 0.97 6.55 -4.17
N ASP A 108 1.09 5.63 -5.13
CA ASP A 108 1.60 5.90 -6.47
C ASP A 108 0.42 6.08 -7.43
N GLN A 109 0.07 7.35 -7.67
CA GLN A 109 -1.05 7.74 -8.50
C GLN A 109 -0.59 8.75 -9.55
N GLN A 110 -0.99 8.54 -10.81
CA GLN A 110 -0.59 9.39 -11.93
C GLN A 110 -1.81 9.79 -12.75
N ALA A 111 -1.97 11.09 -13.00
CA ALA A 111 -2.95 11.62 -13.95
C ALA A 111 -2.35 11.80 -15.34
N TYR A 112 -3.18 11.65 -16.37
CA TYR A 112 -2.81 11.78 -17.79
C TYR A 112 -3.62 12.89 -18.47
N ALA A 113 -3.08 13.43 -19.56
CA ALA A 113 -3.66 14.58 -20.27
C ALA A 113 -5.03 14.30 -20.93
N ASN A 114 -5.36 13.03 -21.19
CA ASN A 114 -6.64 12.61 -21.74
C ASN A 114 -7.74 12.46 -20.66
N GLY A 115 -7.47 12.85 -19.42
CA GLY A 115 -8.40 12.75 -18.30
C GLY A 115 -8.43 11.39 -17.59
N THR A 116 -7.67 10.40 -18.07
CA THR A 116 -7.48 9.13 -17.35
C THR A 116 -6.42 9.27 -16.27
N HIS A 117 -6.39 8.33 -15.33
CA HIS A 117 -5.37 8.24 -14.28
C HIS A 117 -5.10 6.79 -13.93
N SER A 118 -4.00 6.55 -13.23
CA SER A 118 -3.60 5.21 -12.80
C SER A 118 -3.24 5.17 -11.33
N TRP A 119 -3.49 4.01 -10.73
CA TRP A 119 -2.91 3.59 -9.47
C TRP A 119 -1.92 2.46 -9.74
N SER A 120 -0.69 2.61 -9.26
CA SER A 120 0.38 1.64 -9.47
C SER A 120 0.78 0.98 -8.16
N TYR A 121 1.11 -0.31 -8.20
CA TYR A 121 1.44 -1.09 -7.02
C TYR A 121 2.63 -2.00 -7.31
N ARG A 122 3.60 -2.03 -6.41
CA ARG A 122 4.68 -3.03 -6.43
C ARG A 122 4.25 -4.23 -5.59
N TYR A 123 4.27 -5.44 -6.14
CA TYR A 123 3.90 -6.65 -5.40
C TYR A 123 4.80 -7.84 -5.76
N GLN A 124 4.66 -8.95 -5.01
CA GLN A 124 5.36 -10.19 -5.29
C GLN A 124 4.37 -11.32 -5.60
N ASP A 125 4.75 -12.16 -6.55
CA ASP A 125 3.98 -13.34 -6.98
C ASP A 125 4.94 -14.51 -7.20
N TYR A 126 4.89 -15.51 -6.31
CA TYR A 126 5.82 -16.66 -6.30
C TYR A 126 7.31 -16.27 -6.46
N GLY A 127 7.74 -15.23 -5.74
CA GLY A 127 9.13 -14.73 -5.77
C GLY A 127 9.45 -13.79 -6.93
N VAL A 128 8.52 -13.58 -7.87
CA VAL A 128 8.67 -12.62 -8.97
C VAL A 128 8.16 -11.25 -8.52
N VAL A 129 8.99 -10.22 -8.65
CA VAL A 129 8.60 -8.83 -8.36
C VAL A 129 7.86 -8.24 -9.56
N LYS A 130 6.64 -7.74 -9.33
CA LYS A 130 5.75 -7.23 -10.37
C LYS A 130 5.28 -5.82 -10.05
N LEU A 131 4.90 -5.10 -11.09
CA LEU A 131 4.09 -3.89 -11.01
C LEU A 131 2.68 -4.23 -11.47
N LEU A 132 1.67 -3.83 -10.70
CA LEU A 132 0.27 -3.78 -11.11
C LEU A 132 -0.05 -2.33 -11.43
N HIS A 133 -0.72 -2.09 -12.55
CA HIS A 133 -1.30 -0.80 -12.88
C HIS A 133 -2.81 -0.98 -13.06
N VAL A 134 -3.58 -0.16 -12.35
CA VAL A 134 -5.03 -0.05 -12.49
C VAL A 134 -5.33 1.28 -13.15
N ILE A 135 -5.95 1.27 -14.32
CA ILE A 135 -6.24 2.47 -15.11
C ILE A 135 -7.71 2.84 -14.94
N PHE A 136 -7.97 4.09 -14.61
CA PHE A 136 -9.29 4.65 -14.41
C PHE A 136 -9.64 5.62 -15.55
N ASP A 137 -10.93 5.69 -15.91
CA ASP A 137 -11.46 6.72 -16.80
C ASP A 137 -11.63 8.07 -16.08
N SER A 138 -12.04 9.09 -16.84
CA SER A 138 -12.33 10.43 -16.29
C SER A 138 -13.53 10.48 -15.34
N GLY A 139 -14.26 9.37 -15.18
CA GLY A 139 -15.37 9.20 -14.22
C GLY A 139 -14.99 8.36 -13.01
N ASP A 140 -13.69 8.15 -12.75
CA ASP A 140 -13.15 7.37 -11.63
C ASP A 140 -13.55 5.88 -11.62
N ARG A 141 -13.79 5.30 -12.81
CA ARG A 141 -14.07 3.87 -12.96
C ARG A 141 -12.94 3.14 -13.66
N VAL A 142 -12.66 1.91 -13.24
CA VAL A 142 -11.62 1.07 -13.85
C VAL A 142 -11.95 0.83 -15.32
N LEU A 143 -11.04 1.21 -16.21
CA LEU A 143 -11.09 0.81 -17.62
C LEU A 143 -10.49 -0.60 -17.79
N TRP A 144 -9.28 -0.80 -17.28
CA TRP A 144 -8.53 -2.05 -17.34
C TRP A 144 -7.40 -2.04 -16.31
N TYR A 145 -6.83 -3.21 -16.06
CA TYR A 145 -5.64 -3.35 -15.24
C TYR A 145 -4.71 -4.39 -15.86
N TYR A 146 -3.42 -4.29 -15.56
CA TYR A 146 -2.41 -5.24 -16.03
C TYR A 146 -1.27 -5.36 -15.03
N SER A 147 -0.53 -6.45 -15.12
CA SER A 147 0.72 -6.62 -14.40
C SER A 147 1.89 -6.85 -15.33
N GLU A 148 3.01 -6.24 -15.00
CA GLU A 148 4.29 -6.45 -15.66
C GLU A 148 5.36 -6.83 -14.64
N TRP A 149 6.48 -7.38 -15.12
CA TRP A 149 7.65 -7.57 -14.28
C TRP A 149 8.23 -6.20 -13.92
N ASP A 150 8.67 -6.02 -12.68
CA ASP A 150 9.25 -4.74 -12.27
C ASP A 150 10.55 -4.48 -13.06
N PRO A 151 10.58 -3.48 -13.97
CA PRO A 151 11.72 -3.25 -14.85
C PRO A 151 12.97 -2.81 -14.07
N ARG A 152 12.82 -2.36 -12.82
CA ARG A 152 13.93 -2.04 -11.91
C ARG A 152 14.65 -3.29 -11.43
N VAL A 153 13.99 -4.45 -11.46
CA VAL A 153 14.54 -5.76 -11.07
C VAL A 153 14.92 -6.55 -12.31
N TYR A 154 14.02 -6.60 -13.30
CA TYR A 154 14.17 -7.40 -14.51
C TYR A 154 14.32 -6.47 -15.72
N SER A 155 15.52 -5.96 -15.93
CA SER A 155 15.82 -5.22 -17.15
C SER A 155 15.94 -6.19 -18.32
N LYS A 156 15.23 -5.92 -19.43
CA LYS A 156 15.57 -6.52 -20.72
C LYS A 156 16.95 -5.98 -21.12
N LYS A 157 18.02 -6.68 -20.73
CA LYS A 157 19.35 -6.44 -21.30
C LYS A 157 19.18 -6.57 -22.82
N GLY A 158 19.37 -5.48 -23.54
CA GLY A 158 19.13 -5.38 -24.98
C GLY A 158 19.80 -6.54 -25.72
N GLY A 159 19.06 -7.14 -26.66
CA GLY A 159 19.64 -8.02 -27.68
C GLY A 159 20.55 -7.20 -28.58
N GLY A 160 21.74 -6.86 -28.10
CA GLY A 160 22.88 -6.46 -28.91
C GLY A 160 23.38 -7.68 -29.66
N GLY A 161 22.64 -8.09 -30.69
CA GLY A 161 23.11 -8.98 -31.74
C GLY A 161 23.81 -8.15 -32.79
N SER A 162 25.10 -7.90 -32.59
CA SER A 162 26.04 -7.66 -33.69
C SER A 162 25.85 -8.80 -34.71
N GLY A 163 25.40 -8.45 -35.92
CA GLY A 163 25.05 -9.41 -36.96
C GLY A 163 25.13 -8.78 -38.34
N ARG A 164 26.37 -8.51 -38.75
CA ARG A 164 26.91 -8.35 -40.11
C ARG A 164 26.13 -7.49 -41.12
#